data_AF-A0A3P7JWQ1-F1
#
_entry.id   AF-A0A3P7JWQ1-F1
#
_cell.length_a   1.000
_cell.length_b   1.000
_cell.length_c   1.000
_cell.angle_alpha   90.00
_cell.angle_beta   90.00
_cell.angle_gamma   90.00
#
_symmetry.space_group_name_H-M   'P 1'
#
loop_
_entity.id
_entity.type
_entity.pdbx_description
1 polymer ?
#
loop_
_entity_poly.entity_id
_entity_poly.type
_entity_poly.pdbx_seq_one_letter_code
_entity_poly.pdbx_strand_id
1 'polypeptide(L)'
;MERLGFKKYYLQGGDWGSMVTINMAKLYPEKALGIHLNMMPLLPGASIKGTIFDILGSFWPRLIFSSAEHQNHNMFGKIFVMMVESGYMHLQATKPDTVGTALNDSPLGLAAYILEKFSTWTDLKYRELSDGGLTKKFTRDELLTIVMIYWINGNIVSSQRF
;
A
#
# COMPACT_ATOMS: atom_id res chain seq x y z
N MET A 1 5.08 -12.92 -19.23
CA MET A 1 6.37 -12.71 -19.91
C MET A 1 6.69 -13.78 -20.93
N GLU A 2 6.51 -15.07 -20.61
CA GLU A 2 6.78 -16.16 -21.56
C GLU A 2 5.98 -16.07 -22.87
N ARG A 3 4.66 -15.79 -22.81
CA ARG A 3 3.82 -15.55 -23.99
C ARG A 3 4.31 -14.40 -24.88
N LEU A 4 5.03 -13.43 -24.30
CA LEU A 4 5.62 -12.30 -25.02
C LEU A 4 7.05 -12.59 -25.52
N GLY A 5 7.59 -13.80 -25.28
CA GLY A 5 8.91 -14.22 -25.75
C GLY A 5 10.09 -13.84 -24.84
N PHE A 6 9.86 -13.11 -23.75
CA PHE A 6 10.93 -12.68 -22.84
C PHE A 6 11.43 -13.82 -21.94
N LYS A 7 12.71 -14.17 -22.06
CA LYS A 7 13.36 -15.22 -21.26
C LYS A 7 13.92 -14.70 -19.93
N LYS A 8 14.37 -13.44 -19.90
CA LYS A 8 14.85 -12.75 -18.70
C LYS A 8 14.31 -11.32 -18.68
N TYR A 9 13.99 -10.79 -17.51
CA TYR A 9 13.38 -9.45 -17.36
C TYR A 9 13.64 -8.84 -15.97
N TYR A 10 13.54 -7.52 -15.89
CA TYR A 10 13.51 -6.79 -14.62
C TYR A 10 12.08 -6.77 -14.05
N LEU A 11 11.98 -6.63 -12.73
CA LEU A 11 10.73 -6.54 -12.01
C LEU A 11 10.68 -5.22 -11.23
N GLN A 12 9.53 -4.54 -11.26
CA GLN A 12 9.31 -3.34 -10.45
C GLN A 12 7.92 -3.38 -9.82
N GLY A 13 7.81 -3.03 -8.54
CA GLY A 13 6.52 -3.02 -7.85
C GLY A 13 6.45 -2.15 -6.59
N GLY A 14 5.28 -1.55 -6.39
CA GLY A 14 4.82 -0.99 -5.12
C GLY A 14 3.49 -1.64 -4.73
N ASP A 15 2.98 -1.39 -3.52
CA ASP A 15 1.73 -1.99 -3.02
C ASP A 15 1.66 -3.52 -3.27
N TRP A 16 0.54 -4.07 -3.73
CA TRP A 16 0.44 -5.49 -4.12
C TRP A 16 1.46 -5.91 -5.19
N GLY A 17 1.83 -5.00 -6.09
CA GLY A 17 2.88 -5.22 -7.08
C GLY A 17 4.23 -5.56 -6.45
N SER A 18 4.55 -5.01 -5.26
CA SER A 18 5.78 -5.36 -4.53
C SER A 18 5.76 -6.83 -4.10
N MET A 19 4.63 -7.30 -3.54
CA MET A 19 4.48 -8.69 -3.10
C MET A 19 4.50 -9.66 -4.30
N VAL A 20 3.77 -9.33 -5.36
CA VAL A 20 3.75 -10.15 -6.59
C VAL A 20 5.14 -10.26 -7.20
N THR A 21 5.87 -9.14 -7.34
CA THR A 21 7.21 -9.15 -7.93
C THR A 21 8.24 -9.86 -7.05
N ILE A 22 8.15 -9.74 -5.73
CA ILE A 22 8.97 -10.55 -4.80
C ILE A 22 8.71 -12.04 -5.02
N ASN A 23 7.44 -12.45 -5.09
CA ASN A 23 7.08 -13.86 -5.31
C ASN A 23 7.53 -14.35 -6.69
N MET A 24 7.41 -13.54 -7.74
CA MET A 24 7.93 -13.86 -9.06
C MET A 24 9.45 -14.08 -9.03
N ALA A 25 10.20 -13.21 -8.34
CA ALA A 25 11.65 -13.34 -8.22
C ALA A 25 12.05 -14.58 -7.40
N LYS A 26 11.26 -14.98 -6.39
CA LYS A 26 11.49 -16.19 -5.59
C LYS A 26 11.18 -17.47 -6.36
N LEU A 27 10.09 -17.49 -7.13
CA LEU A 27 9.63 -18.67 -7.86
C LEU A 27 10.43 -18.92 -9.16
N TYR A 28 10.90 -17.85 -9.80
CA TYR A 28 11.63 -17.93 -11.08
C TYR A 28 12.91 -17.06 -11.06
N PRO A 29 13.84 -17.32 -10.13
CA PRO A 29 15.05 -16.50 -9.96
C PRO A 29 15.92 -16.46 -11.22
N GLU A 30 15.92 -17.52 -12.03
CA GLU A 30 16.68 -17.61 -13.28
C GLU A 30 16.15 -16.66 -14.38
N LYS A 31 14.89 -16.23 -14.26
CA LYS A 31 14.23 -15.30 -15.19
C LYS A 31 14.30 -13.85 -14.71
N ALA A 32 14.56 -13.59 -13.43
CA ALA A 32 14.62 -12.24 -12.88
C ALA A 32 16.06 -11.68 -12.94
N LEU A 33 16.27 -10.61 -13.72
CA LEU A 33 17.56 -9.91 -13.80
C LEU A 33 17.80 -8.96 -12.62
N GLY A 34 16.72 -8.50 -11.99
CA GLY A 34 16.76 -7.59 -10.87
C GLY A 34 15.35 -7.19 -10.45
N ILE A 35 15.21 -6.76 -9.20
CA ILE A 35 13.95 -6.31 -8.62
C ILE A 35 14.13 -4.91 -8.04
N HIS A 36 13.22 -4.01 -8.36
CA HIS A 36 13.16 -2.66 -7.81
C HIS A 36 11.82 -2.45 -7.08
N LEU A 37 11.88 -2.12 -5.80
CA LEU A 37 10.69 -1.94 -4.97
C LEU A 37 10.61 -0.51 -4.47
N ASN A 38 9.47 0.14 -4.66
CA ASN A 38 9.16 1.44 -4.02
C ASN A 38 8.28 1.28 -2.77
N MET A 39 7.92 0.04 -2.43
CA MET A 39 7.33 -0.33 -1.15
C MET A 39 7.95 -1.65 -0.73
N MET A 40 8.58 -1.68 0.44
CA MET A 40 9.10 -2.91 1.03
C MET A 40 8.10 -3.39 2.11
N PRO A 41 7.32 -4.45 1.87
CA PRO A 41 6.34 -4.93 2.84
C PRO A 41 7.08 -5.49 4.07
N LEU A 42 7.13 -4.72 5.14
CA LEU A 42 7.63 -5.13 6.45
C LEU A 42 6.46 -5.70 7.23
N LEU A 43 6.33 -7.02 7.25
CA LEU A 43 5.35 -7.70 8.10
C LEU A 43 5.85 -7.65 9.56
N PRO A 44 5.06 -7.10 10.51
CA PRO A 44 5.38 -7.19 11.93
C PRO A 44 5.63 -8.65 12.32
N GLY A 45 6.74 -8.92 13.00
CA GLY A 45 7.10 -10.28 13.41
C GLY A 45 7.78 -11.15 12.34
N ALA A 46 8.06 -10.62 11.14
CA ALA A 46 8.83 -11.36 10.12
C ALA A 46 10.27 -11.71 10.58
N SER A 47 10.80 -10.99 11.56
CA SER A 47 12.07 -11.30 12.22
C SER A 47 11.95 -11.01 13.71
N ILE A 48 12.15 -12.03 14.56
CA ILE A 48 12.20 -11.88 16.02
C ILE A 48 13.23 -10.82 16.41
N LYS A 49 14.41 -10.87 15.76
CA LYS A 49 15.46 -9.87 15.93
C LYS A 49 14.92 -8.49 15.56
N GLY A 50 14.35 -8.32 14.36
CA GLY A 50 13.76 -7.05 13.93
C GLY A 50 12.77 -6.47 14.95
N THR A 51 11.84 -7.29 15.44
CA THR A 51 10.86 -6.87 16.45
C THR A 51 11.52 -6.40 17.75
N ILE A 52 12.52 -7.11 18.26
CA ILE A 52 13.26 -6.68 19.46
C ILE A 52 13.96 -5.33 19.22
N PHE A 53 14.59 -5.17 18.05
CA PHE A 53 15.28 -3.94 17.68
C PHE A 53 14.31 -2.76 17.52
N ASP A 54 13.09 -2.96 17.00
CA ASP A 54 12.06 -1.92 16.90
C ASP A 54 11.53 -1.48 18.29
N ILE A 55 11.30 -2.44 19.19
CA ILE A 55 10.86 -2.14 20.56
C ILE A 55 11.94 -1.36 21.29
N LEU A 56 13.17 -1.88 21.33
CA LEU A 56 14.28 -1.22 22.01
C LEU A 56 14.62 0.13 21.36
N GLY A 57 14.55 0.20 20.03
CA GLY A 57 14.78 1.42 19.26
C GLY A 57 13.78 2.54 19.56
N SER A 58 12.59 2.19 20.06
CA SER A 58 11.58 3.19 20.50
C SER A 58 11.93 3.83 21.84
N PHE A 59 12.70 3.16 22.71
CA PHE A 59 13.13 3.69 24.01
C PHE A 59 14.57 4.22 24.00
N TRP A 60 15.46 3.58 23.24
CA TRP A 60 16.88 3.90 23.14
C TRP A 60 17.38 3.98 21.69
N PRO A 61 16.84 4.89 20.87
CA PRO A 61 17.16 4.97 19.44
C PRO A 61 18.65 5.19 19.15
N ARG A 62 19.36 5.96 19.99
CA ARG A 62 20.82 6.22 19.83
C ARG A 62 21.70 4.99 20.02
N LEU A 63 21.27 4.02 20.82
CA LEU A 63 22.03 2.78 21.05
C LEU A 63 21.78 1.76 19.94
N ILE A 64 20.60 1.81 19.33
CA ILE A 64 20.14 0.83 18.35
C ILE A 64 20.45 1.26 16.92
N PHE A 65 20.25 2.54 16.60
CA PHE A 65 20.40 3.07 15.26
C PHE A 65 21.52 4.12 15.20
N SER A 66 22.45 3.93 14.27
CA SER A 66 23.55 4.86 14.01
C SER A 66 23.14 6.08 13.18
N SER A 67 22.06 5.98 12.40
CA SER A 67 21.61 7.04 11.52
C SER A 67 20.72 8.06 12.22
N ALA A 68 20.85 9.33 11.82
CA ALA A 68 20.05 10.43 12.34
C ALA A 68 18.55 10.27 12.03
N GLU A 69 18.22 9.64 10.90
CA GLU A 69 16.84 9.42 10.45
C GLU A 69 16.02 8.53 11.40
N HIS A 70 16.68 7.66 12.15
CA HIS A 70 16.02 6.74 13.07
C HIS A 70 15.96 7.26 14.52
N GLN A 71 16.38 8.50 14.77
CA GLN A 71 16.36 9.08 16.12
C GLN A 71 14.95 9.37 16.63
N ASN A 72 14.00 9.56 15.72
CA ASN A 72 12.56 9.69 16.03
C ASN A 72 11.81 8.36 15.83
N HIS A 73 12.50 7.22 15.91
CA HIS A 73 11.86 5.92 15.78
C HIS A 73 10.82 5.73 16.90
N ASN A 74 9.57 5.48 16.51
CA ASN A 74 8.49 5.21 17.44
C ASN A 74 7.61 4.11 16.86
N MET A 75 7.84 2.88 17.31
CA MET A 75 7.06 1.71 16.90
C MET A 75 5.59 1.86 17.29
N PHE A 76 5.29 2.33 18.50
CA PHE A 76 3.92 2.45 19.01
C PHE A 76 3.09 3.46 18.20
N GLY A 77 3.70 4.60 17.83
CA GLY A 77 3.07 5.58 16.95
C GLY A 77 2.75 4.99 15.57
N LYS A 78 3.67 4.20 15.00
CA LYS A 78 3.45 3.51 13.73
C LYS A 78 2.33 2.47 13.81
N ILE A 79 2.26 1.69 14.90
CA ILE A 79 1.18 0.73 15.16
C ILE A 79 -0.16 1.47 15.27
N PHE A 80 -0.21 2.59 16.00
CA PHE A 80 -1.42 3.39 16.11
C PHE A 80 -1.91 3.90 14.74
N VAL A 81 -1.01 4.47 13.93
CA VAL A 81 -1.35 4.88 12.56
C VAL A 81 -1.84 3.69 11.75
N MET A 82 -1.17 2.53 11.83
CA MET A 82 -1.60 1.33 11.13
C MET A 82 -3.00 0.86 11.55
N MET A 83 -3.34 0.92 12.85
CA MET A 83 -4.68 0.57 13.32
C MET A 83 -5.75 1.51 12.76
N VAL A 84 -5.48 2.81 12.73
CA VAL A 84 -6.41 3.81 12.16
C VAL A 84 -6.58 3.61 10.65
N GLU A 85 -5.50 3.33 9.94
CA GLU A 85 -5.50 3.32 8.46
C GLU A 85 -5.85 1.96 7.83
N SER A 86 -5.86 0.86 8.60
CA SER A 86 -6.07 -0.50 8.10
C SER A 86 -7.53 -0.96 8.03
N GLY A 87 -8.50 -0.10 8.39
CA GLY A 87 -9.93 -0.46 8.38
C GLY A 87 -10.43 -0.95 7.02
N TYR A 88 -9.98 -0.30 5.93
CA TYR A 88 -10.31 -0.72 4.56
C TYR A 88 -9.82 -2.16 4.28
N MET A 89 -8.57 -2.46 4.69
CA MET A 89 -7.92 -3.74 4.46
C MET A 89 -8.61 -4.85 5.23
N HIS A 90 -9.00 -4.60 6.49
CA HIS A 90 -9.73 -5.59 7.29
C HIS A 90 -11.08 -5.93 6.66
N LEU A 91 -11.84 -4.93 6.21
CA LEU A 91 -13.14 -5.16 5.58
C LEU A 91 -13.01 -5.91 4.26
N GLN A 92 -12.03 -5.54 3.42
CA GLN A 92 -11.76 -6.20 2.13
C GLN A 92 -11.27 -7.63 2.32
N ALA A 93 -10.39 -7.90 3.29
CA ALA A 93 -9.87 -9.23 3.56
C ALA A 93 -10.93 -10.21 4.09
N THR A 94 -12.08 -9.73 4.59
CA THR A 94 -13.08 -10.57 5.28
C THR A 94 -14.45 -10.59 4.61
N LYS A 95 -14.91 -9.45 4.05
CA LYS A 95 -16.24 -9.26 3.45
C LYS A 95 -16.18 -8.43 2.16
N PRO A 96 -15.32 -8.79 1.17
CA PRO A 96 -15.11 -7.98 -0.03
C PRO A 96 -16.39 -7.84 -0.86
N ASP A 97 -17.18 -8.91 -0.99
CA ASP A 97 -18.46 -8.89 -1.71
C ASP A 97 -19.48 -7.92 -1.10
N THR A 98 -19.51 -7.81 0.24
CA THR A 98 -20.46 -6.96 0.94
C THR A 98 -20.15 -5.48 0.70
N VAL A 99 -18.91 -5.06 0.96
CA VAL A 99 -18.51 -3.67 0.75
C VAL A 99 -18.44 -3.32 -0.74
N GLY A 100 -17.90 -4.21 -1.57
CA GLY A 100 -17.75 -3.97 -3.00
C GLY A 100 -19.08 -3.85 -3.74
N THR A 101 -20.13 -4.56 -3.32
CA THR A 101 -21.47 -4.39 -3.92
C THR A 101 -21.99 -2.97 -3.74
N ALA A 102 -21.85 -2.39 -2.53
CA ALA A 102 -22.25 -1.00 -2.27
C ALA A 102 -21.41 0.01 -3.08
N LEU A 103 -20.12 -0.27 -3.29
CA LEU A 103 -19.24 0.60 -4.08
C LEU A 103 -19.55 0.54 -5.58
N ASN A 104 -19.97 -0.62 -6.11
CA ASN A 104 -20.37 -0.75 -7.51
C ASN A 104 -21.70 -0.04 -7.84
N ASP A 105 -22.59 0.12 -6.86
CA ASP A 105 -23.90 0.75 -7.07
C ASP A 105 -23.86 2.28 -6.93
N SER A 106 -22.83 2.83 -6.27
CA SER A 106 -22.72 4.27 -5.98
C SER A 106 -21.41 4.86 -6.52
N PRO A 107 -21.43 5.70 -7.58
CA PRO A 107 -20.23 6.32 -8.11
C PRO A 107 -19.60 7.30 -7.10
N LEU A 108 -20.43 7.96 -6.28
CA LEU A 108 -19.96 8.80 -5.18
C LEU A 108 -19.29 7.95 -4.08
N GLY A 109 -19.88 6.81 -3.73
CA GLY A 109 -19.31 5.87 -2.75
C GLY A 109 -17.96 5.32 -3.22
N LEU A 110 -17.88 4.89 -4.47
CA LEU A 110 -16.63 4.43 -5.09
C LEU A 110 -15.56 5.52 -5.10
N ALA A 111 -15.91 6.73 -5.55
CA ALA A 111 -14.99 7.85 -5.61
C ALA A 111 -14.48 8.21 -4.21
N ALA A 112 -15.35 8.35 -3.21
CA ALA A 112 -14.94 8.65 -1.84
C ALA A 112 -13.99 7.57 -1.28
N TYR A 113 -14.32 6.29 -1.50
CA TYR A 113 -13.55 5.16 -0.98
C TYR A 113 -12.15 5.05 -1.61
N ILE A 114 -12.01 5.34 -2.91
CA ILE A 114 -10.73 5.33 -3.61
C ILE A 114 -9.93 6.60 -3.32
N LEU A 115 -10.54 7.78 -3.44
CA LEU A 115 -9.84 9.07 -3.37
C LEU A 115 -9.33 9.38 -1.96
N GLU A 116 -9.96 8.87 -0.91
CA GLU A 116 -9.42 8.98 0.45
C GLU A 116 -7.98 8.45 0.52
N LYS A 117 -7.66 7.36 -0.19
CA LYS A 117 -6.30 6.81 -0.24
C LYS A 117 -5.32 7.72 -0.97
N PHE A 118 -5.75 8.41 -2.02
CA PHE A 118 -4.93 9.41 -2.70
C PHE A 118 -4.65 10.64 -1.83
N SER A 119 -5.48 10.93 -0.83
CA SER A 119 -5.20 11.91 0.20
C SER A 119 -4.19 11.36 1.21
N THR A 120 -4.60 10.37 2.00
CA THR A 120 -3.88 9.93 3.19
C THR A 120 -2.53 9.28 2.88
N TRP A 121 -2.43 8.49 1.79
CA TRP A 121 -1.18 7.81 1.42
C TRP A 121 -0.18 8.73 0.70
N THR A 122 -0.61 9.92 0.26
CA THR A 122 0.27 10.94 -0.29
C THR A 122 0.95 11.74 0.82
N ASP A 123 0.16 12.21 1.79
CA ASP A 123 0.67 12.89 2.99
C ASP A 123 -0.38 12.77 4.11
N LEU A 124 0.04 12.22 5.25
CA LEU A 124 -0.85 12.03 6.43
C LEU A 124 -1.46 13.34 6.93
N LYS A 125 -0.84 14.49 6.66
CA LYS A 125 -1.35 15.82 7.02
C LYS A 125 -2.57 16.22 6.20
N TYR A 126 -2.79 15.60 5.04
CA TYR A 126 -3.92 15.96 4.18
C TYR A 126 -5.28 15.60 4.80
N ARG A 127 -5.31 14.68 5.78
CA ARG A 127 -6.50 14.35 6.57
C ARG A 127 -7.07 15.54 7.34
N GLU A 128 -6.24 16.54 7.66
CA GLU A 128 -6.66 17.75 8.38
C GLU A 128 -7.22 18.83 7.45
N LEU A 129 -7.08 18.65 6.13
CA LEU A 129 -7.55 19.60 5.14
C LEU A 129 -9.02 19.32 4.78
N SER A 130 -9.82 20.38 4.67
CA SER A 130 -11.25 20.27 4.34
C SER A 130 -11.53 19.66 2.97
N ASP A 131 -10.59 19.81 2.02
CA ASP A 131 -10.66 19.24 0.66
C ASP A 131 -9.85 17.93 0.53
N GLY A 132 -9.31 17.42 1.64
CA GLY A 132 -8.44 16.25 1.68
C GLY A 132 -7.12 16.44 0.90
N GLY A 133 -6.74 17.65 0.50
CA GLY A 133 -5.50 17.89 -0.25
C GLY A 133 -5.41 17.19 -1.61
N LEU A 134 -6.53 16.70 -2.16
CA LEU A 134 -6.53 15.83 -3.35
C LEU A 134 -5.85 16.47 -4.57
N THR A 135 -6.01 17.78 -4.75
CA THR A 135 -5.45 18.50 -5.89
C THR A 135 -4.07 19.11 -5.66
N LYS A 136 -3.40 18.79 -4.52
CA LYS A 136 -2.05 19.29 -4.25
C LYS A 136 -0.96 18.59 -5.07
N LYS A 137 -1.21 17.34 -5.46
CA LYS A 137 -0.26 16.51 -6.22
C LYS A 137 -0.81 16.00 -7.55
N PHE A 138 -2.12 15.81 -7.64
CA PHE A 138 -2.78 15.25 -8.81
C PHE A 138 -3.81 16.23 -9.36
N THR A 139 -4.01 16.18 -10.67
CA THR A 139 -5.14 16.84 -11.31
C THR A 139 -6.43 16.06 -11.06
N ARG A 140 -7.58 16.71 -11.22
CA ARG A 140 -8.88 16.03 -11.11
C ARG A 140 -9.03 14.94 -12.17
N ASP A 141 -8.51 15.17 -13.38
CA ASP A 141 -8.62 14.22 -14.47
C ASP A 141 -7.81 12.94 -14.19
N GLU A 142 -6.62 13.05 -13.58
CA GLU A 142 -5.84 11.87 -13.15
C GLU A 142 -6.57 11.06 -12.08
N LEU A 143 -7.12 11.74 -11.07
CA LEU A 143 -7.88 11.11 -9.99
C LEU A 143 -9.15 10.43 -10.52
N LEU A 144 -9.91 11.13 -11.35
CA LEU A 144 -11.12 10.59 -11.97
C LEU A 144 -10.81 9.47 -12.95
N THR A 145 -9.69 9.51 -13.67
CA THR A 145 -9.25 8.42 -14.54
C THR A 145 -9.11 7.12 -13.75
N ILE A 146 -8.51 7.16 -12.56
CA ILE A 146 -8.41 5.98 -11.69
C ILE A 146 -9.80 5.50 -11.26
N VAL A 147 -10.66 6.40 -10.79
CA VAL A 147 -12.04 6.04 -10.41
C VAL A 147 -12.80 5.41 -11.58
N MET A 148 -12.65 5.96 -12.79
CA MET A 148 -13.35 5.49 -13.99
C MET A 148 -12.88 4.11 -14.46
N ILE A 149 -11.60 3.75 -14.23
CA ILE A 149 -11.10 2.37 -14.47
C ILE A 149 -11.86 1.37 -13.60
N TYR A 150 -12.21 1.71 -12.36
CA TYR A 150 -13.00 0.84 -11.49
C TYR A 150 -14.48 0.86 -11.86
N TRP A 151 -15.04 2.06 -12.07
CA TRP A 151 -16.45 2.28 -12.31
C TRP A 151 -16.94 1.60 -13.60
N ILE A 152 -16.31 1.90 -14.75
CA ILE A 152 -16.76 1.37 -16.05
C ILE A 152 -16.62 -0.15 -16.12
N ASN A 153 -15.57 -0.70 -15.50
CA ASN A 153 -15.32 -2.13 -15.50
C ASN A 153 -16.13 -2.90 -14.43
N GLY A 154 -16.75 -2.21 -13.47
CA GLY A 154 -17.47 -2.82 -12.35
C GLY A 154 -16.61 -3.75 -11.48
N ASN A 155 -15.29 -3.50 -11.42
CA ASN A 155 -14.31 -4.48 -10.96
C ASN A 155 -13.84 -4.30 -9.50
N ILE A 156 -14.46 -3.39 -8.73
CA ILE A 156 -14.08 -3.12 -7.33
C ILE A 156 -14.25 -4.35 -6.43
N VAL A 157 -15.29 -5.15 -6.63
CA VAL A 157 -15.50 -6.40 -5.86
C VAL A 157 -14.35 -7.38 -6.14
N SER A 158 -14.03 -7.59 -7.42
CA SER A 158 -12.96 -8.52 -7.80
C SER A 158 -11.58 -8.06 -7.33
N SER A 159 -11.29 -6.75 -7.33
CA SER A 159 -10.01 -6.25 -6.85
C SER A 159 -9.84 -6.43 -5.34
N GLN A 160 -10.93 -6.34 -4.57
CA GLN A 160 -10.92 -6.50 -3.12
C GLN A 160 -10.79 -7.95 -2.64
N ARG A 161 -11.03 -8.92 -3.53
CA ARG A 161 -10.88 -10.36 -3.22
C ARG A 161 -9.44 -10.87 -3.35
N PHE A 162 -8.52 -10.04 -3.85
CA PHE A 162 -7.10 -10.39 -3.95
C PHE A 162 -6.46 -10.52 -2.57
#